data_AF-A0AAE4FND5-F1
#
_entry.id   AF-A0AAE4FND5-F1
#
_cell.length_a   1.000
_cell.length_b   1.000
_cell.length_c   1.000
_cell.angle_alpha   90.00
_cell.angle_beta   90.00
_cell.angle_gamma   90.00
#
_symmetry.space_group_name_H-M   'P 1'
#
loop_
_entity.id
_entity.type
_entity.pdbx_description
1 polymer ?
#
loop_
_entity_poly.entity_id
_entity_poly.type
_entity_poly.pdbx_seq_one_letter_code
_entity_poly.pdbx_strand_id
1 'polypeptide(L)' 'HGGSQERGKRAGTENPAAIVGFQKTVSLLRENCQGENERIEKLRDKVIKGLLQIEETKINGALGNDRLKGNINVSFK' A
#
# COMPACT_ATOMS: atom_id res chain seq x y z
N HIS A 1 -30.75 23.71 -6.09
CA HIS A 1 -29.45 23.61 -6.77
C HIS A 1 -28.41 23.03 -5.81
N GLY A 2 -27.99 21.79 -6.06
CA GLY A 2 -26.78 21.20 -5.48
C GLY A 2 -25.72 21.07 -6.58
N GLY A 3 -24.47 20.75 -6.21
CA GLY A 3 -23.38 20.56 -7.18
C GLY A 3 -22.23 21.57 -7.08
N SER A 4 -22.25 22.48 -6.11
CA SER A 4 -21.13 23.39 -5.83
C SER A 4 -20.04 22.79 -4.95
N GLN A 5 -20.26 21.59 -4.39
CA GLN A 5 -19.29 20.89 -3.56
C GLN A 5 -17.99 20.62 -4.32
N GLU A 6 -16.88 20.50 -3.60
CA GLU A 6 -15.54 20.33 -4.19
C GLU A 6 -15.24 21.39 -5.28
N ARG A 7 -15.66 22.65 -5.05
CA ARG A 7 -15.54 23.77 -6.00
C ARG A 7 -16.19 23.49 -7.37
N GLY A 8 -17.31 22.77 -7.36
CA GLY A 8 -18.01 22.36 -8.58
C GLY A 8 -17.38 21.19 -9.34
N LYS A 9 -16.36 20.53 -8.78
CA LYS A 9 -15.69 19.38 -9.42
C LYS A 9 -16.36 18.05 -9.11
N ARG A 10 -17.03 17.95 -7.97
CA ARG A 10 -17.71 16.74 -7.53
C ARG A 10 -18.96 17.11 -6.74
N ALA A 11 -20.11 16.91 -7.38
CA ALA A 11 -21.40 17.06 -6.72
C ALA A 11 -21.63 16.00 -5.64
N GLY A 12 -22.53 16.31 -4.70
CA GLY A 12 -22.93 15.43 -3.61
C GLY A 12 -22.58 16.01 -2.25
N THR A 13 -23.36 15.69 -1.22
CA THR A 13 -23.06 16.10 0.15
C THR A 13 -21.72 15.54 0.58
N GLU A 14 -20.83 16.40 1.08
CA GLU A 14 -19.53 16.00 1.58
C GLU A 14 -19.70 15.01 2.75
N ASN A 15 -18.67 14.20 2.99
CA ASN A 15 -18.61 13.32 4.15
C ASN A 15 -17.55 13.85 5.14
N PRO A 16 -17.90 14.81 6.03
CA PRO A 16 -16.96 15.42 6.96
C PRO A 16 -16.22 14.40 7.82
N ALA A 17 -16.91 13.35 8.28
CA ALA A 17 -16.31 12.31 9.11
C ALA A 17 -15.20 11.56 8.36
N ALA A 18 -15.45 11.15 7.11
CA ALA A 18 -14.44 10.50 6.28
C ALA A 18 -13.29 11.44 5.92
N ILE A 19 -13.56 12.72 5.66
CA ILE A 19 -12.54 13.73 5.36
C ILE A 19 -11.59 13.94 6.55
N VAL A 20 -12.14 14.10 7.76
CA VAL A 20 -11.33 14.23 8.99
C VAL A 20 -10.56 12.95 9.28
N GLY A 21 -11.19 11.78 9.11
CA GLY A 21 -10.50 10.49 9.24
C GLY A 21 -9.34 10.33 8.26
N PHE A 22 -9.51 10.79 7.02
CA PHE A 22 -8.44 10.81 6.03
C PHE A 22 -7.30 11.74 6.43
N GLN A 23 -7.61 12.95 6.93
CA GLN A 23 -6.59 13.87 7.44
C GLN A 23 -5.75 13.23 8.56
N LYS A 24 -6.39 12.55 9.52
CA LYS A 24 -5.66 11.85 10.59
C LYS A 24 -4.79 10.72 10.04
N THR A 25 -5.28 9.96 9.07
CA THR A 25 -4.50 8.91 8.39
C THR A 25 -3.26 9.48 7.71
N VAL A 26 -3.39 10.59 6.99
CA VAL A 26 -2.26 11.26 6.34
C VAL A 26 -1.22 11.74 7.35
N SER A 27 -1.66 12.30 8.49
CA SER A 27 -0.75 12.69 9.58
C SER A 27 0.03 11.49 10.14
N LEU A 28 -0.66 10.39 10.44
CA LEU A 28 -0.01 9.17 10.95
C LEU A 28 0.94 8.55 9.92
N LEU A 29 0.59 8.59 8.63
CA LEU A 29 1.49 8.16 7.57
C LEU A 29 2.75 9.03 7.54
N ARG A 30 2.66 10.35 7.63
CA ARG A 30 3.85 11.21 7.66
C ARG A 30 4.78 10.88 8.84
N GLU A 31 4.22 10.55 9.99
CA GLU A 31 4.98 10.21 11.20
C GLU A 31 5.64 8.82 11.10
N ASN A 32 4.94 7.82 10.54
CA ASN A 32 5.33 6.42 10.67
C ASN A 32 5.75 5.72 9.37
N CYS A 33 5.58 6.36 8.20
CA CYS A 33 5.71 5.73 6.89
C CYS A 33 7.08 5.05 6.68
N GLN A 34 8.18 5.67 7.12
CA GLN A 34 9.51 5.09 6.93
C GLN A 34 9.68 3.79 7.73
N GLY A 35 9.35 3.80 9.02
CA GLY A 35 9.48 2.62 9.88
C GLY A 35 8.57 1.47 9.44
N GLU A 36 7.33 1.79 9.06
CA GLU A 36 6.40 0.78 8.54
C GLU A 36 6.87 0.21 7.20
N ASN A 37 7.41 1.04 6.32
CA ASN A 37 8.01 0.58 5.07
C ASN A 37 9.17 -0.38 5.30
N GLU A 38 10.09 -0.06 6.21
CA GLU A 38 11.20 -0.95 6.57
C GLU A 38 10.71 -2.27 7.17
N ARG A 39 9.69 -2.22 8.03
CA ARG A 39 9.08 -3.42 8.62
C ARG A 39 8.45 -4.31 7.55
N ILE A 40 7.66 -3.72 6.66
CA ILE A 40 6.97 -4.42 5.57
C ILE A 40 7.99 -5.04 4.59
N GLU A 41 9.04 -4.30 4.26
CA GLU A 41 10.12 -4.77 3.39
C GLU A 41 10.84 -6.00 3.96
N LYS A 42 11.21 -5.97 5.25
CA LYS A 42 11.82 -7.12 5.93
C LYS A 42 10.90 -8.34 5.93
N LEU A 43 9.60 -8.14 6.12
CA LEU A 43 8.62 -9.22 6.08
C LEU A 43 8.49 -9.80 4.66
N ARG A 44 8.42 -8.93 3.65
CA ARG A 44 8.38 -9.34 2.24
C ARG A 44 9.58 -10.21 1.89
N ASP A 45 10.78 -9.78 2.23
CA ASP A 45 12.01 -10.49 1.90
C ASP A 45 12.10 -11.84 2.63
N LYS A 46 11.64 -11.89 3.88
CA LYS A 46 11.53 -13.14 4.64
C LYS A 46 10.59 -14.14 3.96
N VAL A 47 9.42 -13.69 3.49
CA VAL A 47 8.46 -14.55 2.78
C VAL A 47 9.01 -14.99 1.44
N ILE A 48 9.58 -14.08 0.64
CA ILE A 48 10.21 -14.41 -0.64
C ILE A 48 11.30 -15.47 -0.46
N LYS A 49 12.17 -15.32 0.54
CA LYS A 49 13.23 -16.28 0.84
C LYS A 49 12.66 -17.67 1.14
N GLY A 50 11.57 -17.75 1.90
CA GLY A 50 10.88 -19.01 2.20
C GLY A 50 10.23 -19.63 0.96
N LEU A 51 9.53 -18.84 0.15
CA LEU A 51 8.89 -19.29 -1.08
C LEU A 51 9.90 -19.88 -2.09
N LEU A 52 11.08 -19.26 -2.22
CA LEU A 52 12.14 -19.74 -3.12
C LEU A 52 12.78 -21.06 -2.67
N GLN A 53 12.45 -21.59 -1.49
CA GLN A 53 12.87 -22.95 -1.09
C GLN A 53 11.91 -24.05 -1.59
N ILE A 54 10.71 -23.67 -2.02
CA ILE A 54 9.71 -24.62 -2.53
C ILE A 54 10.05 -24.93 -3.99
N GLU A 55 10.07 -26.21 -4.34
CA GLU A 55 10.30 -26.64 -5.73
C GLU A 55 9.29 -26.01 -6.69
N GLU A 56 9.74 -25.77 -7.91
CA GLU A 56 8.96 -25.16 -9.00
C GLU A 56 8.31 -23.80 -8.69
N THR A 57 8.81 -23.09 -7.68
CA THR A 57 8.36 -21.74 -7.33
C THR A 57 9.13 -20.67 -8.10
N LYS A 58 8.42 -19.66 -8.60
CA LYS A 58 8.99 -18.51 -9.30
C LYS A 58 8.37 -17.21 -8.80
N ILE A 59 9.22 -16.23 -8.47
CA ILE A 59 8.78 -14.87 -8.18
C ILE A 59 8.60 -14.08 -9.49
N ASN A 60 7.47 -13.40 -9.62
CA ASN A 60 7.11 -12.62 -10.82
C ASN A 60 7.46 -11.14 -10.63
N GLY A 61 8.34 -10.62 -11.48
CA GLY A 61 8.82 -9.23 -11.44
C GLY A 61 10.14 -9.06 -10.66
N ALA A 62 10.54 -7.81 -10.43
CA ALA A 62 11.84 -7.46 -9.83
C ALA A 62 12.01 -8.00 -8.39
N LEU A 63 13.25 -8.16 -7.92
CA LEU A 63 13.57 -8.51 -6.53
C LEU A 63 14.22 -7.32 -5.82
N GLY A 64 14.28 -7.39 -4.49
CA GLY A 64 14.95 -6.37 -3.67
C GLY A 64 14.29 -4.99 -3.77
N ASN A 65 15.10 -3.96 -3.97
CA ASN A 65 14.68 -2.56 -3.88
C ASN A 65 13.79 -2.11 -5.05
N ASP A 66 13.86 -2.79 -6.18
CA ASP A 66 13.06 -2.48 -7.38
C ASP A 66 11.62 -3.03 -7.28
N ARG A 67 11.29 -3.72 -6.19
CA ARG A 67 9.94 -4.21 -5.89
C ARG A 67 9.28 -3.33 -4.84
N LEU A 68 7.97 -3.09 -5.01
CA LEU A 68 7.15 -2.47 -3.98
C LEU A 68 7.24 -3.25 -2.65
N LYS A 69 7.49 -2.54 -1.55
CA LYS A 69 7.78 -3.15 -0.23
C LYS A 69 6.71 -4.12 0.25
N GLY A 70 5.42 -3.85 -0.01
CA GLY A 70 4.31 -4.69 0.42
C GLY A 70 3.80 -5.70 -0.62
N ASN A 71 4.52 -5.93 -1.72
CA ASN A 71 4.07 -6.78 -2.82
C ASN A 71 4.84 -8.11 -2.86
N ILE A 72 4.11 -9.21 -3.08
CA ILE A 72 4.66 -10.51 -3.48
C ILE A 72 3.75 -11.04 -4.59
N ASN A 73 4.36 -11.42 -5.71
CA ASN A 73 3.67 -12.12 -6.80
C ASN A 73 4.49 -13.36 -7.14
N VAL A 74 3.86 -14.52 -7.09
CA VAL A 74 4.50 -15.83 -7.17
C VAL A 74 3.68 -16.77 -8.06
N SER A 75 4.38 -17.63 -8.80
CA SER A 75 3.81 -18.74 -9.55
C SER A 75 4.41 -20.05 -9.06
N PHE A 76 3.60 -21.10 -9.10
CA PHE A 76 3.98 -22.50 -8.86
C PHE A 76 3.72 -23.26 -10.17
N LYS A 77 4.49 -24.32 -10.43
CA LYS A 77 4.16 -25.26 -11.50
C LYS A 77 3.50 -26.51 -10.92
#